data_AF-A0A2S7WDI9-F1
#
_entry.id   AF-A0A2S7WDI9-F1
#
_cell.length_a   1.000
_cell.length_b   1.000
_cell.length_c   1.000
_cell.angle_alpha   90.00
_cell.angle_beta   90.00
_cell.angle_gamma   90.00
#
_symmetry.space_group_name_H-M   'P 1'
#
loop_
_entity.id
_entity.type
_entity.pdbx_description
1 polymer ?
#
loop_
_entity_poly.entity_id
_entity_poly.type
_entity_poly.pdbx_seq_one_letter_code
_entity_poly.pdbx_strand_id
1 'polypeptide(L)'
;MEDVTFKFEELTVYKKAIEFINDAYNVSKTFPKSEIYGLTSQFLRASNSIALNITEGSGDTNLQFSRFLKIALGSVKECVVCLTIAKNQQYITLEKNSELRIKLVELSKMITGLKKYLNQKTNS
;
A
#
# COMPACT_ATOMS: atom_id res chain seq x y z
N MET A 1 15.33 4.47 25.34
CA MET A 1 13.92 4.88 25.41
C MET A 1 13.14 3.66 24.97
N GLU A 2 12.20 3.16 25.77
CA GLU A 2 11.32 2.08 25.31
C GLU A 2 10.52 2.61 24.11
N ASP A 3 10.60 1.89 23.00
CA ASP A 3 9.77 2.21 21.83
C ASP A 3 8.32 1.94 22.21
N VAL A 4 7.51 3.00 22.17
CA VAL A 4 6.06 2.90 22.38
C VAL A 4 5.48 2.33 21.10
N THR A 5 5.06 1.07 21.12
CA THR A 5 4.50 0.38 19.95
C THR A 5 3.01 0.04 20.12
N PHE A 6 2.28 0.10 19.01
CA PHE A 6 0.89 -0.35 18.94
C PHE A 6 0.81 -1.77 18.35
N LYS A 7 -0.15 -2.59 18.80
CA LYS A 7 -0.28 -4.00 18.37
C LYS A 7 -0.35 -4.19 16.85
N PHE A 8 -0.99 -3.26 16.11
CA PHE A 8 -1.09 -3.36 14.66
C PHE A 8 0.25 -3.20 13.95
N GLU A 9 1.23 -2.54 14.59
CA GLU A 9 2.58 -2.34 14.05
C GLU A 9 3.33 -3.65 13.92
N GLU A 10 2.93 -4.70 14.65
CA GLU A 10 3.51 -6.03 14.56
C GLU A 10 3.06 -6.82 13.32
N LEU A 11 2.01 -6.37 12.63
CA LEU A 11 1.57 -7.02 11.41
C LEU A 11 2.65 -6.88 10.32
N THR A 12 3.18 -8.00 9.83
CA THR A 12 4.17 -8.00 8.74
C THR A 12 3.65 -7.25 7.50
N VAL A 13 2.36 -7.36 7.21
CA VAL A 13 1.73 -6.64 6.08
C VAL A 13 1.71 -5.13 6.29
N TYR A 14 1.60 -4.65 7.53
CA TYR A 14 1.74 -3.23 7.86
C TYR A 14 3.19 -2.76 7.67
N LYS A 15 4.17 -3.50 8.21
CA LYS A 15 5.60 -3.18 8.06
C LYS A 15 5.98 -3.04 6.57
N LYS A 16 5.51 -3.98 5.73
CA LYS A 16 5.68 -3.93 4.27
C LYS A 16 4.98 -2.75 3.59
N ALA A 17 3.82 -2.34 4.09
CA ALA A 17 3.12 -1.17 3.59
C ALA A 17 3.90 0.12 3.89
N ILE A 18 4.46 0.24 5.10
CA ILE A 18 5.34 1.36 5.48
C ILE A 18 6.61 1.40 4.63
N GLU A 19 7.25 0.25 4.38
CA GLU A 19 8.38 0.16 3.45
C GLU A 19 8.01 0.72 2.06
N PHE A 20 6.88 0.27 1.50
CA PHE A 20 6.42 0.76 0.20
C PHE A 20 6.07 2.25 0.20
N ILE A 21 5.48 2.77 1.28
CA ILE A 21 5.19 4.20 1.43
C ILE A 21 6.49 5.01 1.35
N ASN A 22 7.55 4.58 2.04
CA ASN A 22 8.84 5.27 1.98
C ASN A 22 9.43 5.26 0.56
N ASP A 23 9.31 4.13 -0.16
CA ASP A 23 9.69 4.08 -1.57
C ASP A 23 8.85 5.03 -2.42
N ALA A 24 7.54 5.13 -2.16
CA ALA A 24 6.62 6.00 -2.88
C ALA A 24 7.00 7.48 -2.71
N TYR A 25 7.28 7.90 -1.47
CA TYR A 25 7.80 9.25 -1.19
C TYR A 25 9.12 9.50 -1.90
N ASN A 26 10.05 8.53 -1.89
CA ASN A 26 11.35 8.71 -2.52
C ASN A 26 11.26 8.79 -4.05
N VAL A 27 10.48 7.93 -4.69
CA VAL A 27 10.33 7.96 -6.16
C VAL A 27 9.53 9.16 -6.61
N SER A 28 8.55 9.63 -5.83
CA SER A 28 7.75 10.81 -6.20
C SER A 28 8.57 12.10 -6.34
N LYS A 29 9.77 12.15 -5.72
CA LYS A 29 10.73 13.26 -5.87
C LYS A 29 11.29 13.38 -7.28
N THR A 30 11.21 12.33 -8.11
CA THR A 30 11.64 12.37 -9.51
C THR A 30 10.57 12.92 -10.44
N PHE A 31 9.34 13.12 -9.96
CA PHE A 31 8.25 13.63 -10.78
C PHE A 31 8.41 15.14 -10.97
N PRO A 32 7.99 15.71 -12.11
CA PRO A 32 8.10 17.15 -12.33
C PRO A 32 7.19 17.94 -11.38
N LYS A 33 7.56 19.19 -11.09
CA LYS A 33 6.77 20.06 -10.18
C LYS A 33 5.32 20.28 -10.65
N SER A 34 5.06 20.18 -11.96
CA SER A 34 3.71 20.26 -12.52
C SER A 34 2.79 19.13 -12.05
N GLU A 35 3.34 18.01 -11.59
CA GLU A 35 2.60 16.83 -11.15
C GLU A 35 2.34 16.79 -9.63
N ILE A 36 2.78 17.81 -8.88
CA ILE A 36 2.62 17.86 -7.41
C ILE A 36 1.16 17.62 -7.00
N TYR A 37 0.22 18.32 -7.65
CA TYR A 37 -1.21 18.18 -7.37
C TYR A 37 -1.88 17.07 -8.20
N GLY A 38 -1.22 16.60 -9.27
CA GLY A 38 -1.68 15.51 -10.12
C GLY A 38 -1.18 14.15 -9.64
N LEU A 39 -0.26 13.57 -10.41
CA LEU A 39 0.24 12.21 -10.21
C LEU A 39 0.91 12.00 -8.84
N THR A 40 1.69 12.98 -8.37
CA THR A 40 2.37 12.89 -7.06
C THR A 40 1.35 12.78 -5.93
N SER A 41 0.35 13.66 -5.90
CA SER A 41 -0.67 13.65 -4.84
C SER A 41 -1.49 12.35 -4.85
N GLN A 42 -1.86 11.85 -6.03
CA GLN A 42 -2.63 10.62 -6.16
C GLN A 42 -1.82 9.40 -5.73
N PHE A 43 -0.55 9.32 -6.15
CA PHE A 43 0.31 8.19 -5.83
C PHE A 43 0.61 8.10 -4.34
N LEU A 44 0.91 9.22 -3.68
CA LEU A 44 1.17 9.25 -2.24
C LEU A 44 -0.09 8.97 -1.42
N ARG A 45 -1.25 9.53 -1.81
CA ARG A 45 -2.52 9.20 -1.14
C ARG A 45 -2.87 7.72 -1.26
N ALA A 46 -2.74 7.14 -2.45
CA ALA A 46 -2.97 5.71 -2.66
C ALA A 46 -1.99 4.85 -1.83
N SER A 47 -0.70 5.21 -1.81
CA SER A 47 0.31 4.48 -1.03
C SER A 47 -0.01 4.51 0.47
N ASN A 48 -0.30 5.70 1.01
CA ASN A 48 -0.65 5.88 2.43
C ASN A 48 -1.95 5.13 2.79
N SER A 49 -2.93 5.15 1.89
CA SER A 49 -4.22 4.46 2.05
C SER A 49 -4.07 2.94 2.28
N ILE A 50 -3.02 2.31 1.74
CA ILE A 50 -2.74 0.88 1.98
C ILE A 50 -2.54 0.63 3.48
N ALA A 51 -1.62 1.36 4.13
CA ALA A 51 -1.34 1.19 5.54
C ALA A 51 -2.52 1.65 6.42
N LEU A 52 -3.14 2.78 6.10
CA LEU A 52 -4.28 3.32 6.84
C LEU A 52 -5.44 2.30 6.93
N ASN A 53 -5.79 1.67 5.81
CA ASN A 53 -6.86 0.66 5.80
C ASN A 53 -6.45 -0.64 6.52
N ILE A 54 -5.18 -1.05 6.45
CA ILE A 54 -4.71 -2.21 7.25
C ILE A 54 -4.88 -1.92 8.74
N THR A 55 -4.47 -0.74 9.19
CA THR A 55 -4.55 -0.34 10.60
C THR A 55 -6.00 -0.20 11.06
N GLU A 56 -6.84 0.50 10.29
CA GLU A 56 -8.25 0.74 10.64
C GLU A 56 -9.02 -0.58 10.83
N GLY A 57 -8.78 -1.56 9.95
CA GLY A 57 -9.42 -2.86 10.10
C GLY A 57 -8.85 -3.73 11.22
N SER A 58 -7.58 -3.56 11.61
CA SER A 58 -6.89 -4.46 12.56
C SER A 58 -7.46 -4.46 13.99
N GLY A 59 -8.22 -3.43 14.35
CA GLY A 59 -8.92 -3.31 15.64
C GLY A 59 -10.39 -3.72 15.61
N ASP A 60 -10.92 -4.15 14.46
CA ASP A 60 -12.34 -4.43 14.25
C ASP A 60 -12.60 -5.95 14.15
N THR A 61 -13.88 -6.33 14.00
CA THR A 61 -14.33 -7.68 13.66
C THR A 61 -13.67 -8.20 12.38
N ASN A 62 -13.52 -9.53 12.29
CA ASN A 62 -12.96 -10.19 11.09
C ASN A 62 -13.67 -9.77 9.79
N LEU A 63 -15.00 -9.56 9.85
CA LEU A 63 -15.79 -9.11 8.70
C LEU A 63 -15.43 -7.69 8.26
N GLN A 64 -15.35 -6.74 9.20
CA GLN A 64 -14.96 -5.36 8.86
C GLN A 64 -13.50 -5.29 8.44
N PHE A 65 -12.61 -6.00 9.12
CA PHE A 65 -11.21 -6.05 8.72
C PHE A 65 -11.06 -6.57 7.28
N SER A 66 -11.78 -7.63 6.91
CA SER A 66 -11.84 -8.13 5.53
C SER A 66 -12.32 -7.09 4.51
N ARG A 67 -13.23 -6.19 4.90
CA ARG A 67 -13.69 -5.05 4.06
C ARG A 67 -12.61 -3.99 3.91
N PHE A 68 -11.95 -3.58 4.99
CA PHE A 68 -10.83 -2.65 4.92
C PHE A 68 -9.66 -3.18 4.07
N LEU A 69 -9.34 -4.48 4.19
CA LEU A 69 -8.34 -5.12 3.33
C LEU A 69 -8.72 -5.10 1.84
N LYS A 70 -10.02 -5.12 1.52
CA LYS A 70 -10.50 -4.94 0.13
C LYS A 70 -10.23 -3.52 -0.36
N ILE A 71 -10.35 -2.51 0.49
CA ILE A 71 -10.03 -1.11 0.16
C ILE A 71 -8.51 -0.94 -0.03
N ALA A 72 -7.70 -1.55 0.84
CA ALA A 72 -6.25 -1.58 0.69
C ALA A 72 -5.82 -2.20 -0.66
N LEU A 73 -6.47 -3.29 -1.10
CA LEU A 73 -6.25 -3.87 -2.45
C LEU A 73 -6.64 -2.92 -3.58
N GLY A 74 -7.65 -2.08 -3.39
CA GLY A 74 -7.99 -1.00 -4.33
C GLY A 74 -6.84 0.00 -4.44
N SER A 75 -6.31 0.43 -3.30
CA SER A 75 -5.19 1.38 -3.21
C SER A 75 -3.89 0.83 -3.84
N VAL A 76 -3.63 -0.48 -3.72
CA VAL A 76 -2.54 -1.16 -4.45
C VAL A 76 -2.69 -1.00 -5.96
N LYS A 77 -3.91 -1.17 -6.50
CA LYS A 77 -4.17 -1.02 -7.95
C LYS A 77 -3.97 0.43 -8.41
N GLU A 78 -4.39 1.40 -7.61
CA GLU A 78 -4.14 2.81 -7.89
C GLU A 78 -2.64 3.13 -7.96
N CYS A 79 -1.85 2.58 -7.04
CA CYS A 79 -0.39 2.70 -7.08
C CYS A 79 0.19 2.11 -8.37
N VAL A 80 -0.30 0.94 -8.80
CA VAL A 80 0.09 0.32 -10.07
C VAL A 80 -0.22 1.24 -11.26
N VAL A 81 -1.39 1.86 -11.30
CA VAL A 81 -1.77 2.82 -12.35
C VAL A 81 -0.83 4.03 -12.34
N CYS A 82 -0.58 4.63 -11.17
CA CYS A 82 0.31 5.78 -11.04
C CYS A 82 1.74 5.48 -11.52
N LEU A 83 2.29 4.32 -11.16
CA LEU A 83 3.62 3.88 -11.64
C LEU A 83 3.62 3.64 -13.16
N THR A 84 2.52 3.16 -13.73
CA THR A 84 2.37 3.02 -15.20
C THR A 84 2.49 4.39 -15.87
N ILE A 85 1.76 5.38 -15.35
CA ILE A 85 1.75 6.74 -15.88
C ILE A 85 3.14 7.37 -15.74
N ALA A 86 3.74 7.30 -14.55
CA ALA A 86 5.08 7.84 -14.28
C ALA A 86 6.13 7.27 -15.25
N LYS A 87 6.09 5.96 -15.49
CA LYS A 87 7.00 5.30 -16.45
C LYS A 87 6.74 5.78 -17.88
N ASN A 88 5.48 5.85 -18.31
CA ASN A 88 5.13 6.25 -19.68
C ASN A 88 5.49 7.72 -19.96
N GLN A 89 5.40 8.58 -18.94
CA GLN A 89 5.85 9.97 -19.00
C GLN A 89 7.36 10.13 -18.76
N GLN A 90 8.10 9.02 -18.66
CA GLN A 90 9.55 8.98 -18.44
C GLN A 90 10.03 9.65 -17.13
N TYR A 91 9.15 9.77 -16.12
CA TYR A 91 9.51 10.29 -14.80
C TYR A 91 10.29 9.27 -13.97
N ILE A 92 10.20 7.99 -14.32
CA ILE A 92 10.92 6.88 -13.70
C ILE A 92 11.40 5.90 -14.78
N THR A 93 12.47 5.17 -14.48
CA THR A 93 13.01 4.14 -15.38
C THR A 93 12.14 2.87 -15.37
N LEU A 94 12.34 2.01 -16.37
CA LEU A 94 11.69 0.71 -16.45
C LEU A 94 12.05 -0.19 -15.25
N GLU A 95 13.31 -0.13 -14.82
CA GLU A 95 13.85 -0.88 -13.69
C GLU A 95 13.18 -0.42 -12.40
N LYS A 96 13.11 0.89 -12.16
CA LYS A 96 12.45 1.45 -10.97
C LYS A 96 10.95 1.10 -10.94
N ASN A 97 10.26 1.19 -12.07
CA ASN A 97 8.87 0.74 -12.16
C ASN A 97 8.72 -0.76 -11.83
N SER A 98 9.63 -1.61 -12.33
CA SER A 98 9.58 -3.06 -12.08
C SER A 98 9.84 -3.40 -10.62
N GLU A 99 10.84 -2.76 -10.00
CA GLU A 99 11.17 -2.90 -8.58
C GLU A 99 9.95 -2.59 -7.67
N LEU A 100 9.30 -1.44 -7.90
CA LEU A 100 8.15 -1.02 -7.08
C LEU A 100 6.93 -1.92 -7.30
N ARG A 101 6.73 -2.43 -8.51
CA ARG A 101 5.65 -3.38 -8.80
C ARG A 101 5.84 -4.72 -8.11
N ILE A 102 7.07 -5.20 -7.96
CA ILE A 102 7.35 -6.43 -7.22
C ILE A 102 6.88 -6.29 -5.76
N LYS A 103 7.17 -5.14 -5.13
CA LYS A 103 6.70 -4.83 -3.77
C LYS A 103 5.17 -4.76 -3.69
N LEU A 104 4.52 -4.14 -4.68
CA LEU A 104 3.04 -4.11 -4.76
C LEU A 104 2.42 -5.50 -4.96
N VAL A 105 3.07 -6.39 -5.72
CA VAL A 105 2.64 -7.79 -5.88
C VAL A 105 2.75 -8.55 -4.56
N GLU A 106 3.85 -8.37 -3.82
CA GLU A 106 4.04 -8.94 -2.49
C GLU A 106 2.92 -8.47 -1.54
N LEU A 107 2.71 -7.15 -1.45
CA LEU A 107 1.62 -6.57 -0.63
C LEU A 107 0.25 -7.13 -1.01
N SER A 108 -0.06 -7.20 -2.30
CA SER A 108 -1.33 -7.75 -2.80
C SER A 108 -1.54 -9.20 -2.33
N LYS A 109 -0.50 -10.03 -2.40
CA LYS A 109 -0.54 -11.42 -1.93
C LYS A 109 -0.73 -11.50 -0.42
N MET A 110 -0.01 -10.70 0.35
CA MET A 110 -0.12 -10.67 1.81
C MET A 110 -1.52 -10.23 2.26
N ILE A 111 -2.03 -9.14 1.70
CA ILE A 111 -3.38 -8.61 2.00
C ILE A 111 -4.45 -9.66 1.64
N THR A 112 -4.32 -10.31 0.47
CA THR A 112 -5.25 -11.36 0.04
C THR A 112 -5.21 -12.57 0.97
N GLY A 113 -4.02 -13.00 1.40
CA GLY A 113 -3.84 -14.10 2.34
C GLY A 113 -4.48 -13.81 3.69
N LEU A 114 -4.23 -12.64 4.27
CA LEU A 114 -4.83 -12.21 5.52
C LEU A 114 -6.37 -12.14 5.41
N LYS A 115 -6.88 -11.56 4.33
CA LYS A 115 -8.32 -11.49 4.07
C LYS A 115 -8.95 -12.89 4.02
N LYS A 116 -8.29 -13.86 3.37
CA LYS A 116 -8.76 -15.25 3.31
C LYS A 116 -8.80 -15.89 4.69
N TYR A 117 -7.76 -15.70 5.49
CA TYR A 117 -7.68 -16.19 6.87
C TYR A 117 -8.83 -15.66 7.74
N LEU A 118 -9.10 -14.34 7.69
CA LEU A 118 -10.19 -13.72 8.45
C LEU A 118 -11.57 -14.24 8.05
N ASN A 119 -11.79 -14.45 6.75
CA ASN A 119 -13.05 -14.99 6.24
C ASN A 119 -13.30 -16.44 6.69
N GLN A 120 -12.25 -17.27 6.78
CA GLN A 120 -12.39 -18.66 7.28
C GLN A 120 -12.82 -18.69 8.75
N LYS A 121 -12.25 -17.81 9.58
CA LYS A 121 -12.61 -17.67 10.99
C LYS A 121 -14.01 -17.10 11.25
N THR A 122 -14.65 -16.50 10.25
CA THR A 122 -16.01 -15.96 10.39
C THR A 122 -17.07 -17.01 10.05
N ASN A 123 -16.70 -18.04 9.28
CA ASN A 123 -17.58 -19.14 8.85
C ASN A 123 -17.42 -20.41 9.71
N SER A 124 -16.64 -20.33 10.79
CA SER A 124 -16.44 -21.41 11.79
C SER A 124 -17.09 -20.98 13.09
#